data_AF-A0ABD5NP90-F1
#
_entry.id   AF-A0ABD5NP90-F1
#
_cell.length_a   1.000
_cell.length_b   1.000
_cell.length_c   1.000
_cell.angle_alpha   90.00
_cell.angle_beta   90.00
_cell.angle_gamma   90.00
#
_symmetry.space_group_name_H-M   'P 1'
#
loop_
_entity.id
_entity.type
_entity.pdbx_description
1 polymer ?
#
loop_
_entity_poly.entity_id
_entity_poly.type
_entity_poly.pdbx_seq_one_letter_code
_entity_poly.pdbx_strand_id
1 'polypeptide(L)'
;MSLLCRSLRAIRTVWKRDVLSRPDRYQVYVSFPTDETHSRSEPVADHVAEIERLFEGWVDVYARASGLAVVSDPVAADRVDLSQFRSLLDRIEETYAATHSLVRLEKWRTIDDALVKSFVVVPVRPLFPPTEQRTENRPLTAPASE
;
A
#
# COMPACT_ATOMS: atom_id res chain seq x y z
N MET A 1 4.32 29.63 -21.53
CA MET A 1 3.52 28.40 -21.80
C MET A 1 2.09 28.81 -22.12
N SER A 2 1.56 28.50 -23.30
CA SER A 2 0.23 28.97 -23.75
C SER A 2 -0.93 28.24 -23.05
N LEU A 3 -2.11 28.85 -23.02
CA LEU A 3 -3.34 28.27 -22.44
C LEU A 3 -3.74 26.94 -23.12
N LEU A 4 -3.53 26.84 -24.44
CA LEU A 4 -3.77 25.63 -25.23
C LEU A 4 -2.86 24.45 -24.83
N CYS A 5 -1.60 24.71 -24.52
CA CYS A 5 -0.69 23.66 -24.04
C CYS A 5 -1.11 23.14 -22.65
N ARG A 6 -1.67 24.02 -21.79
CA ARG A 6 -2.15 23.62 -20.46
C ARG A 6 -3.41 22.75 -20.54
N SER A 7 -4.37 23.10 -21.39
CA SER A 7 -5.63 22.35 -21.53
C SER A 7 -5.41 20.97 -22.15
N LEU A 8 -4.59 20.85 -23.20
CA LEU A 8 -4.23 19.56 -23.79
C LEU A 8 -3.49 18.64 -22.80
N ARG A 9 -2.62 19.22 -21.96
CA ARG A 9 -1.91 18.47 -20.92
C ARG A 9 -2.87 17.94 -19.85
N ALA A 10 -3.82 18.77 -19.40
CA ALA A 10 -4.83 18.35 -18.44
C ALA A 10 -5.71 17.20 -18.98
N ILE A 11 -6.15 17.29 -20.24
CA ILE A 11 -6.93 16.23 -20.90
C ILE A 11 -6.13 14.93 -20.96
N ARG A 12 -4.85 14.99 -21.37
CA ARG A 12 -3.98 13.81 -21.42
C ARG A 12 -3.82 13.16 -20.03
N THR A 13 -3.65 13.97 -18.98
CA THR A 13 -3.52 13.47 -17.60
C THR A 13 -4.79 12.76 -17.14
N VAL A 14 -5.96 13.38 -17.35
CA VAL A 14 -7.27 12.79 -17.02
C VAL A 14 -7.48 11.50 -17.79
N TRP A 15 -7.19 11.48 -19.10
CA TRP A 15 -7.31 10.26 -19.91
C TRP A 15 -6.40 9.14 -19.38
N LYS A 16 -5.11 9.43 -19.14
CA LYS A 16 -4.17 8.44 -18.60
C LYS A 16 -4.63 7.88 -17.26
N ARG A 17 -5.15 8.73 -16.37
CA ARG A 17 -5.60 8.35 -15.03
C ARG A 17 -6.91 7.56 -15.08
N ASP A 18 -7.95 8.14 -15.68
CA ASP A 18 -9.33 7.70 -15.50
C ASP A 18 -9.78 6.69 -16.57
N VAL A 19 -9.10 6.66 -17.72
CA VAL A 19 -9.43 5.72 -18.81
C VAL A 19 -8.39 4.62 -18.92
N LEU A 20 -7.10 4.96 -18.96
CA LEU A 20 -6.04 3.98 -19.18
C LEU A 20 -5.53 3.34 -17.89
N SER A 21 -5.76 3.97 -16.72
CA SER A 21 -5.12 3.58 -15.46
C SER A 21 -3.59 3.41 -15.58
N ARG A 22 -2.93 4.23 -16.41
CA ARG A 22 -1.50 4.13 -16.74
C ARG A 22 -0.74 5.35 -16.24
N PRO A 23 -0.05 5.26 -15.09
CA PRO A 23 0.85 6.32 -14.65
C PRO A 23 2.14 6.32 -15.48
N ASP A 24 2.85 7.44 -15.42
CA ASP A 24 4.21 7.56 -15.92
C ASP A 24 5.22 7.00 -14.92
N ARG A 25 4.93 7.13 -13.61
CA ARG A 25 5.79 6.64 -12.52
C ARG A 25 4.97 6.06 -11.36
N TYR A 26 5.56 5.13 -10.63
CA TYR A 26 5.06 4.66 -9.36
C TYR A 26 5.91 5.18 -8.21
N GLN A 27 5.27 5.32 -7.05
CA GLN A 27 5.93 5.64 -5.79
C GLN A 27 5.28 4.80 -4.70
N VAL A 28 5.99 4.52 -3.61
CA VAL A 28 5.39 3.92 -2.43
C VAL A 28 5.68 4.71 -1.16
N TYR A 29 4.69 4.74 -0.27
CA TYR A 29 4.79 5.09 1.12
C TYR A 29 4.32 3.88 1.94
N VAL A 30 5.15 3.35 2.82
CA VAL A 30 4.79 2.28 3.76
C VAL A 30 5.07 2.74 5.18
N SER A 31 4.10 2.60 6.08
CA SER A 31 4.34 2.77 7.51
C SER A 31 4.49 1.41 8.18
N PHE A 32 5.44 1.29 9.10
CA PHE A 32 5.65 0.11 9.91
C PHE A 32 5.49 0.46 11.39
N PRO A 33 4.47 -0.07 12.09
CA PRO A 33 4.36 0.14 13.51
C PRO A 33 5.46 -0.62 14.26
N THR A 34 6.10 0.03 15.22
CA THR A 34 7.03 -0.61 16.16
C THR A 34 6.29 -0.89 17.47
N ASP A 35 6.52 -2.04 18.09
CA ASP A 35 6.03 -2.27 19.46
C ASP A 35 6.91 -1.51 20.47
N GLU A 36 6.44 -1.39 21.72
CA GLU A 36 7.16 -0.70 22.80
C GLU A 36 8.50 -1.36 23.14
N THR A 37 8.64 -2.65 22.85
CA THR A 37 9.84 -3.46 23.04
C THR A 37 10.81 -3.47 21.85
N HIS A 38 10.49 -2.77 20.76
CA HIS A 38 11.27 -2.75 19.50
C HIS A 38 11.55 -4.13 18.91
N SER A 39 10.76 -5.14 19.27
CA SER A 39 11.02 -6.57 19.01
C SER A 39 10.77 -7.01 17.57
N ARG A 40 10.18 -6.13 16.74
CA ARG A 40 9.82 -6.42 15.34
C ARG A 40 10.73 -5.73 14.31
N SER A 41 11.93 -5.33 14.71
CA SER A 41 12.89 -4.65 13.83
C SER A 41 13.37 -5.53 12.66
N GLU A 42 13.57 -6.83 12.89
CA GLU A 42 14.07 -7.75 11.84
C GLU A 42 13.12 -7.89 10.64
N PRO A 43 11.81 -8.24 10.81
CA PRO A 43 10.88 -8.27 9.68
C PRO A 43 10.75 -6.93 8.95
N VAL A 44 10.86 -5.81 9.68
CA VAL A 44 10.77 -4.47 9.08
C VAL A 44 11.98 -4.19 8.19
N ALA A 45 13.19 -4.55 8.61
CA ALA A 45 14.40 -4.36 7.81
C ALA A 45 14.33 -5.15 6.49
N ASP A 46 13.84 -6.39 6.53
CA ASP A 46 13.66 -7.21 5.32
C ASP A 46 12.64 -6.60 4.36
N HIS A 47 11.51 -6.11 4.88
CA HIS A 47 10.50 -5.42 4.08
C HIS A 47 11.05 -4.12 3.48
N VAL A 48 11.82 -3.32 4.23
CA VAL A 48 12.46 -2.10 3.72
C VAL A 48 13.43 -2.43 2.58
N ALA A 49 14.30 -3.42 2.77
CA ALA A 49 15.26 -3.85 1.76
C ALA A 49 14.56 -4.35 0.49
N GLU A 50 13.39 -4.98 0.63
CA GLU A 50 12.61 -5.40 -0.53
C GLU A 50 11.92 -4.25 -1.25
N ILE A 51 11.39 -3.27 -0.52
CA ILE A 51 10.87 -2.02 -1.11
C ILE A 51 11.98 -1.31 -1.90
N GLU A 52 13.17 -1.19 -1.31
CA GLU A 52 14.33 -0.58 -1.94
C GLU A 52 14.67 -1.29 -3.27
N ARG A 53 14.69 -2.63 -3.29
CA ARG A 53 14.91 -3.40 -4.52
C ARG A 53 13.84 -3.16 -5.58
N LEU A 54 12.57 -3.16 -5.19
CA LEU A 54 11.43 -3.02 -6.11
C LEU A 54 11.29 -1.62 -6.71
N PHE A 55 11.82 -0.61 -6.01
CA PHE A 55 11.79 0.79 -6.43
C PHE A 55 13.19 1.35 -6.77
N GLU A 56 14.08 0.50 -7.28
CA GLU A 56 15.39 0.88 -7.83
C GLU A 56 16.30 1.71 -6.89
N GLY A 57 16.21 1.47 -5.58
CA GLY A 57 17.34 1.69 -4.68
C GLY A 57 17.32 2.94 -3.80
N TRP A 58 16.47 3.94 -4.02
CA TRP A 58 16.39 5.07 -3.09
C TRP A 58 15.06 5.10 -2.35
N VAL A 59 15.16 4.82 -1.05
CA VAL A 59 14.08 4.93 -0.09
C VAL A 59 14.53 5.81 1.06
N ASP A 60 13.70 6.79 1.40
CA ASP A 60 13.85 7.53 2.63
C ASP A 60 13.17 6.79 3.78
N VAL A 61 13.87 6.63 4.90
CA VAL A 61 13.33 6.05 6.13
C VAL A 61 13.21 7.13 7.20
N TYR A 62 11.99 7.37 7.67
CA TYR A 62 11.66 8.38 8.66
C TYR A 62 11.18 7.72 9.95
N ALA A 63 11.76 8.13 11.09
CA ALA A 63 11.19 7.82 12.40
C ALA A 63 9.89 8.61 12.61
N ARG A 64 8.89 7.95 13.22
CA ARG A 64 7.58 8.49 13.59
C ARG A 64 7.28 8.10 15.03
N ALA A 65 6.40 8.86 15.69
CA ALA A 65 6.01 8.59 17.08
C ALA A 65 5.43 7.17 17.28
N SER A 66 4.83 6.58 16.24
CA SER A 66 4.23 5.25 16.26
C SER A 66 5.00 4.20 15.45
N GLY A 67 6.25 4.48 15.06
CA GLY A 67 7.09 3.54 14.32
C GLY A 67 7.93 4.19 13.23
N LEU A 68 7.96 3.57 12.05
CA LEU A 68 8.78 3.99 10.91
C LEU A 68 7.92 4.24 9.69
N ALA A 69 8.38 5.11 8.80
CA ALA A 69 7.81 5.31 7.48
C ALA A 69 8.90 5.21 6.42
N VAL A 70 8.64 4.46 5.37
CA VAL A 70 9.51 4.28 4.20
C VAL A 70 8.84 4.93 3.02
N VAL A 71 9.57 5.77 2.29
CA VAL A 71 9.09 6.44 1.09
C VAL A 71 10.08 6.21 -0.03
N SER A 72 9.63 5.70 -1.18
CA SER A 72 10.50 5.59 -2.34
C SER A 72 10.53 6.90 -3.14
N ASP A 73 11.56 7.04 -3.96
CA ASP A 73 11.50 7.95 -5.10
C ASP A 73 10.46 7.49 -6.15
N PRO A 74 9.97 8.39 -7.02
CA PRO A 74 9.14 8.01 -8.16
C PRO A 74 9.94 7.27 -9.25
N VAL A 75 9.59 6.01 -9.51
CA VAL A 75 10.25 5.12 -10.49
C VAL A 75 9.39 4.96 -11.73
N ALA A 76 10.00 4.86 -12.91
CA ALA A 76 9.29 4.70 -14.17
C ALA A 76 8.36 3.46 -14.17
N ALA A 77 7.16 3.60 -14.73
CA ALA A 77 6.12 2.59 -14.62
C ALA A 77 6.47 1.23 -15.26
N ASP A 78 7.36 1.23 -16.25
CA ASP A 78 7.89 0.06 -16.95
C ASP A 78 9.00 -0.67 -16.18
N ARG A 79 9.54 -0.05 -15.13
CA ARG A 79 10.61 -0.61 -14.31
C ARG A 79 10.14 -1.22 -13.00
N VAL A 80 8.92 -0.91 -12.58
CA VAL A 80 8.35 -1.44 -11.34
C VAL A 80 7.64 -2.77 -11.59
N ASP A 81 8.13 -3.83 -10.94
CA ASP A 81 7.43 -5.11 -10.91
C ASP A 81 6.26 -5.06 -9.91
N LEU A 82 5.09 -4.64 -10.40
CA LEU A 82 3.88 -4.55 -9.59
C LEU A 82 3.40 -5.91 -9.05
N SER A 83 3.76 -7.02 -9.68
CA SER A 83 3.38 -8.35 -9.21
C SER A 83 4.16 -8.72 -7.95
N GLN A 84 5.47 -8.54 -7.98
CA GLN A 84 6.32 -8.74 -6.80
C GLN A 84 5.98 -7.74 -5.70
N PHE A 85 5.69 -6.49 -6.05
CA PHE A 85 5.24 -5.50 -5.06
C PHE A 85 3.95 -5.94 -4.36
N ARG A 86 2.96 -6.48 -5.07
CA ARG A 86 1.73 -7.00 -4.45
C ARG A 86 2.01 -8.18 -3.52
N SER A 87 2.88 -9.11 -3.92
CA SER A 87 3.31 -10.23 -3.07
C SER A 87 4.05 -9.76 -1.80
N LEU A 88 4.79 -8.65 -1.88
CA LEU A 88 5.36 -8.00 -0.70
C LEU A 88 4.26 -7.42 0.20
N LEU A 89 3.23 -6.77 -0.35
CA LEU A 89 2.13 -6.24 0.46
C LEU A 89 1.39 -7.35 1.23
N ASP A 90 1.22 -8.52 0.61
CA ASP A 90 0.57 -9.66 1.27
C ASP A 90 1.43 -10.20 2.43
N ARG A 91 2.76 -10.29 2.27
CA ARG A 91 3.66 -10.63 3.38
C ARG A 91 3.71 -9.59 4.48
N ILE A 92 3.63 -8.30 4.13
CA ILE A 92 3.50 -7.22 5.13
C ILE A 92 2.19 -7.40 5.90
N GLU A 93 1.09 -7.71 5.22
CA GLU A 93 -0.19 -7.97 5.88
C GLU A 93 -0.11 -9.16 6.85
N GLU A 94 0.46 -10.29 6.41
CA GLU A 94 0.69 -11.46 7.25
C GLU A 94 1.53 -11.14 8.50
N THR A 95 2.58 -10.32 8.34
CA THR A 95 3.45 -9.87 9.44
C THR A 95 2.65 -9.16 10.54
N TYR A 96 1.62 -8.41 10.17
CA TYR A 96 0.84 -7.60 11.11
C TYR A 96 -0.56 -8.13 11.42
N ALA A 97 -1.02 -9.19 10.74
CA ALA A 97 -2.41 -9.67 10.77
C ALA A 97 -2.96 -9.94 12.17
N ALA A 98 -2.10 -10.35 13.11
CA ALA A 98 -2.50 -10.59 14.51
C ALA A 98 -2.83 -9.31 15.30
N THR A 99 -2.39 -8.14 14.84
CA THR A 99 -2.42 -6.89 15.62
C THR A 99 -2.96 -5.67 14.87
N HIS A 100 -2.86 -5.67 13.54
CA HIS A 100 -3.29 -4.58 12.68
C HIS A 100 -3.96 -5.14 11.43
N SER A 101 -4.80 -4.34 10.82
CA SER A 101 -5.30 -4.56 9.45
C SER A 101 -4.49 -3.69 8.48
N LEU A 102 -4.12 -4.23 7.32
CA LEU A 102 -3.35 -3.48 6.34
C LEU A 102 -4.27 -2.61 5.47
N VAL A 103 -4.15 -1.29 5.60
CA VAL A 103 -4.85 -0.36 4.70
C VAL A 103 -3.96 -0.06 3.50
N ARG A 104 -4.50 -0.26 2.29
CA ARG A 104 -3.86 0.01 1.01
C ARG A 104 -4.64 1.10 0.28
N LEU A 105 -4.01 2.23 0.01
CA LEU A 105 -4.61 3.35 -0.72
C LEU A 105 -3.75 3.71 -1.93
N GLU A 106 -4.41 4.12 -3.02
CA GLU A 106 -3.74 4.61 -4.21
C GLU A 106 -4.02 6.10 -4.37
N LYS A 107 -2.96 6.90 -4.58
CA LYS A 107 -3.08 8.35 -4.80
C LYS A 107 -2.47 8.73 -6.14
N TRP A 108 -3.18 9.53 -6.91
CA TRP A 108 -2.70 10.06 -8.18
C TRP A 108 -2.28 11.51 -8.02
N ARG A 109 -1.09 11.85 -8.50
CA ARG A 109 -0.53 13.21 -8.44
C ARG A 109 0.25 13.52 -9.71
N THR A 110 0.42 14.80 -10.00
CA THR A 110 1.40 15.25 -11.01
C THR A 110 2.62 15.79 -10.28
N ILE A 111 3.79 15.25 -10.58
CA ILE A 111 5.08 15.64 -9.99
C ILE A 111 6.06 15.81 -11.15
N ASP A 112 6.71 16.97 -11.27
CA ASP A 112 7.64 17.28 -12.37
C ASP A 112 7.10 16.90 -13.75
N ASP A 113 5.84 17.26 -13.99
CA ASP A 113 5.09 16.97 -15.23
C ASP A 113 4.81 15.49 -15.54
N ALA A 114 5.19 14.57 -14.67
CA ALA A 114 4.86 13.15 -14.76
C ALA A 114 3.59 12.82 -13.96
N LEU A 115 2.72 11.96 -14.50
CA LEU A 115 1.61 11.40 -13.74
C LEU A 115 2.13 10.27 -12.84
N VAL A 116 2.13 10.50 -11.53
CA VAL A 116 2.61 9.55 -10.52
C VAL A 116 1.43 8.88 -9.82
N LYS A 117 1.49 7.55 -9.71
CA LYS A 117 0.60 6.78 -8.84
C LYS A 117 1.37 6.33 -7.60
N SER A 118 1.01 6.88 -6.45
CA SER A 118 1.61 6.54 -5.15
C SER A 118 0.77 5.49 -4.43
N PHE A 119 1.39 4.38 -4.03
CA PHE A 119 0.80 3.42 -3.10
C PHE A 119 1.05 3.88 -1.66
N VAL A 120 0.01 3.93 -0.84
CA VAL A 120 0.09 4.30 0.57
C VAL A 120 -0.39 3.11 1.38
N VAL A 121 0.53 2.52 2.15
CA VAL A 121 0.32 1.27 2.87
C VAL A 121 0.54 1.52 4.35
N VAL A 122 -0.50 1.30 5.15
CA VAL A 122 -0.48 1.59 6.59
C VAL A 122 -1.18 0.48 7.35
N PRO A 123 -0.44 -0.29 8.19
CA PRO A 123 -1.06 -1.14 9.19
C PRO A 123 -1.77 -0.24 10.22
N VAL A 124 -3.08 -0.46 10.41
CA VAL A 124 -3.89 0.27 11.37
C VAL A 124 -4.42 -0.68 12.44
N ARG A 125 -4.41 -0.26 13.71
CA ARG A 125 -5.07 -1.03 14.76
C ARG A 125 -6.58 -0.98 14.50
N PRO A 126 -7.26 -2.14 14.42
CA PRO A 126 -8.69 -2.14 14.23
C PRO A 126 -9.38 -1.57 15.48
N LEU A 127 -10.43 -0.77 15.28
CA LEU A 127 -11.19 -0.17 16.39
C LEU A 127 -12.00 -1.20 17.17
N PHE A 128 -12.26 -2.35 16.57
CA PHE A 128 -12.99 -3.47 17.15
C PHE A 128 -12.16 -4.74 16.98
N PRO A 129 -12.25 -5.70 17.91
CA PRO A 129 -11.61 -6.99 17.73
C PRO A 129 -12.08 -7.65 16.41
N PRO A 130 -11.19 -8.36 15.69
CA PRO A 130 -11.58 -9.10 14.50
C PRO A 130 -12.75 -10.01 14.84
N THR A 131 -13.80 -9.99 14.03
CA THR A 131 -14.87 -10.99 14.16
C THR A 131 -14.23 -12.33 13.82
N GLU A 132 -14.01 -13.17 14.84
CA GLU A 132 -13.67 -14.57 14.61
C GLU A 132 -14.67 -15.09 13.59
N GLN A 133 -14.17 -15.64 12.48
CA GLN A 133 -15.05 -16.33 11.54
C GLN A 133 -15.82 -17.35 12.35
N ARG A 134 -17.09 -17.04 12.60
CA ARG A 134 -18.02 -17.91 13.30
C ARG A 134 -18.14 -19.13 12.40
N THR A 135 -17.35 -20.17 12.69
CA THR A 135 -17.61 -21.51 12.17
C THR A 135 -19.03 -21.83 12.59
N GLU A 136 -19.95 -21.69 11.65
CA GLU A 136 -21.37 -21.94 11.84
C GLU A 136 -21.58 -23.46 11.90
N ASN A 137 -21.05 -24.10 12.95
CA ASN A 137 -21.51 -25.41 13.37
C ASN A 137 -22.72 -25.22 14.27
N ARG A 138 -23.84 -24.79 13.68
CA ARG A 138 -25.16 -24.98 14.31
C ARG A 138 -25.81 -26.18 13.64
N PRO A 139 -26.01 -27.32 14.33
CA PRO A 139 -26.84 -28.38 13.79
C PRO A 139 -28.25 -27.80 13.64
N LEU A 140 -28.78 -27.83 12.41
CA LEU A 140 -30.20 -27.61 12.15
C LEU A 140 -30.97 -28.67 12.93
N THR A 141 -31.49 -28.28 14.09
CA THR A 141 -32.47 -29.09 14.81
C THR A 141 -33.73 -29.05 13.96
N ALA A 142 -34.06 -30.18 13.31
CA ALA A 142 -35.29 -30.33 12.56
C ALA A 142 -36.49 -30.11 13.50
N PRO A 143 -37.53 -29.38 13.08
CA PRO A 143 -38.75 -29.31 13.86
C PRO A 143 -39.40 -30.70 13.88
N ALA A 144 -39.73 -31.17 15.08
CA ALA A 144 -40.58 -32.32 15.27
C ALA A 144 -41.97 -32.01 14.70
N SER A 145 -42.41 -32.82 13.74
CA SER A 145 -43.79 -32.84 13.29
C SER A 145 -44.59 -33.71 14.28
N GLU A 146 -45.54 -33.09 14.98
CA GLU A 146 -46.74 -33.78 15.50
C GLU A 146 -47.80 -33.91 14.40
#